data_AF-A0A1H2DR18-F1
#
_entry.id   AF-A0A1H2DR18-F1
#
_cell.length_a   1.000
_cell.length_b   1.000
_cell.length_c   1.000
_cell.angle_alpha   90.00
_cell.angle_beta   90.00
_cell.angle_gamma   90.00
#
_symmetry.space_group_name_H-M   'P 1'
#
loop_
_entity.id
_entity.type
_entity.pdbx_description
1 polymer ?
#
loop_
_entity_poly.entity_id
_entity_poly.type
_entity_poly.pdbx_seq_one_letter_code
_entity_poly.pdbx_strand_id
1 'polypeptide(L)'
;MAIQSITSAENELEAAYGFGSAFRGEPFRDIDILVVVKSDPAVALDTYYALRTALDDATRMYGVPIHLTALTAAEFASRPLRCMDALMPLWSSKI
;
A
#
# COMPACT_ATOMS: atom_id res chain seq x y z
N MET A 1 3.11 8.54 9.19
CA MET A 1 3.86 9.72 8.69
C MET A 1 4.02 9.74 7.17
N ALA A 2 4.60 8.73 6.48
CA ALA A 2 4.66 8.74 5.00
C ALA A 2 3.31 8.39 4.32
N ILE A 3 2.70 7.25 4.70
CA ILE A 3 1.40 6.81 4.15
C ILE A 3 0.31 7.88 4.38
N GLN A 4 0.22 8.44 5.58
CA GLN A 4 -0.71 9.54 5.90
C GLN A 4 -0.51 10.80 5.06
N SER A 5 0.74 11.13 4.70
CA SER A 5 1.02 12.31 3.88
C SER A 5 0.51 12.14 2.45
N ILE A 6 0.54 10.91 1.92
CA ILE A 6 0.09 10.59 0.56
C ILE A 6 -1.43 10.41 0.53
N THR A 7 -2.01 9.79 1.57
CA THR A 7 -3.46 9.59 1.70
C THR A 7 -4.23 10.91 1.85
N SER A 8 -3.55 12.00 2.20
CA SER A 8 -4.14 13.34 2.33
C SER A 8 -4.23 14.09 0.99
N ALA A 9 -3.49 13.65 -0.03
CA ALA A 9 -3.40 14.29 -1.34
C ALA A 9 -4.22 13.58 -2.42
N GLU A 10 -4.46 12.28 -2.26
CA GLU A 10 -5.08 11.43 -3.28
C GLU A 10 -6.47 10.95 -2.84
N ASN A 11 -7.54 11.52 -3.42
CA ASN A 11 -8.93 11.10 -3.18
C ASN A 11 -9.22 9.66 -3.63
N GLU A 12 -8.26 9.03 -4.28
CA GLU A 12 -8.37 7.82 -5.08
C GLU A 12 -7.86 6.59 -4.33
N LEU A 13 -7.14 6.80 -3.22
CA LEU A 13 -6.75 5.73 -2.32
C LEU A 13 -7.93 5.36 -1.41
N GLU A 14 -8.37 4.11 -1.49
CA GLU A 14 -9.47 3.59 -0.67
C GLU A 14 -8.95 3.00 0.65
N ALA A 15 -7.85 2.26 0.60
CA ALA A 15 -7.24 1.62 1.77
C ALA A 15 -5.75 1.29 1.55
N ALA A 16 -5.03 1.11 2.66
CA ALA A 16 -3.66 0.64 2.68
C ALA A 16 -3.45 -0.42 3.77
N TYR A 17 -2.70 -1.46 3.44
CA TYR A 17 -2.41 -2.60 4.29
C TYR A 17 -0.93 -2.94 4.27
N GLY A 18 -0.42 -3.48 5.37
CA GLY A 18 0.89 -4.10 5.47
C GLY A 18 0.75 -5.61 5.46
N PHE A 19 1.70 -6.32 4.87
CA PHE A 19 1.76 -7.78 4.90
C PHE A 19 3.21 -8.30 4.78
N GLY A 20 3.40 -9.60 4.89
CA GLY A 20 4.75 -10.19 4.86
C GLY A 20 5.42 -10.21 6.23
N SER A 21 6.70 -10.60 6.27
CA SER A 21 7.44 -10.86 7.51
C SER A 21 7.55 -9.63 8.41
N ALA A 22 7.68 -8.44 7.83
CA ALA A 22 7.76 -7.17 8.56
C ALA A 22 6.54 -6.92 9.47
N PHE A 23 5.36 -7.37 9.06
CA PHE A 23 4.11 -7.20 9.82
C PHE A 23 3.71 -8.44 10.61
N ARG A 24 4.47 -9.54 10.53
CA ARG A 24 4.31 -10.74 11.36
C ARG A 24 5.26 -10.79 12.57
N GLY A 25 6.13 -9.79 12.73
CA GLY A 25 7.16 -9.78 13.78
C GLY A 25 8.28 -10.79 13.54
N GLU A 26 8.44 -11.25 12.30
CA GLU A 26 9.52 -12.13 11.86
C GLU A 26 10.73 -11.30 11.39
N PRO A 27 11.94 -11.88 11.34
CA PRO A 27 13.05 -11.26 10.62
C PRO A 27 12.64 -10.94 9.17
N PHE A 28 12.80 -9.69 8.77
CA PHE A 28 12.40 -9.19 7.45
C PHE A 28 13.57 -8.56 6.70
N ARG A 29 13.47 -8.52 5.38
CA ARG A 29 14.46 -7.87 4.49
C ARG A 29 13.84 -6.75 3.66
N ASP A 30 12.52 -6.68 3.65
CA ASP A 30 11.68 -5.76 2.93
C ASP A 30 10.40 -5.47 3.74
N ILE A 31 9.65 -4.46 3.30
CA ILE A 31 8.34 -4.11 3.84
C ILE A 31 7.34 -4.19 2.68
N ASP A 32 6.35 -5.08 2.77
CA ASP A 32 5.33 -5.19 1.73
C ASP A 32 4.08 -4.39 2.09
N ILE A 33 3.71 -3.47 1.20
CA ILE A 33 2.53 -2.62 1.31
C ILE A 33 1.57 -2.93 0.17
N LEU A 34 0.30 -3.14 0.51
CA LEU A 34 -0.81 -3.23 -0.43
C LEU A 34 -1.64 -1.97 -0.34
N VAL A 35 -1.94 -1.36 -1.49
CA VAL A 35 -2.89 -0.24 -1.61
C VAL A 35 -4.09 -0.64 -2.46
N VAL A 36 -5.25 -0.10 -2.11
CA VAL A 36 -6.49 -0.27 -2.85
C VAL A 36 -6.90 1.08 -3.42
N VAL A 37 -7.09 1.16 -4.73
CA VAL A 37 -7.45 2.39 -5.45
C VAL A 37 -8.83 2.33 -6.09
N LYS A 38 -9.49 3.49 -6.22
CA LYS A 38 -10.85 3.64 -6.73
C LYS A 38 -10.92 3.54 -8.25
N SER A 39 -10.82 2.33 -8.77
CA SER A 39 -11.29 1.82 -10.08
C SER A 39 -10.99 2.55 -11.40
N ASP A 40 -10.67 3.84 -11.47
CA ASP A 40 -10.24 4.48 -12.72
C ASP A 40 -8.78 4.07 -13.01
N PRO A 41 -8.51 3.29 -14.07
CA PRO A 41 -7.18 2.76 -14.33
C PRO A 41 -6.12 3.84 -14.64
N ALA A 42 -6.54 4.97 -15.24
CA ALA A 42 -5.61 6.06 -15.55
C ALA A 42 -5.14 6.73 -14.26
N VAL A 43 -6.09 7.00 -13.36
CA VAL A 43 -5.84 7.63 -12.07
C VAL A 43 -5.11 6.68 -11.12
N ALA A 44 -5.44 5.39 -11.15
CA ALA A 44 -4.76 4.35 -10.38
C ALA A 44 -3.23 4.32 -10.64
N LEU A 45 -2.82 4.54 -11.89
CA LEU A 45 -1.41 4.52 -12.26
C LEU A 45 -0.68 5.77 -11.72
N ASP A 46 -1.29 6.94 -11.82
CA ASP A 46 -0.74 8.18 -11.27
C ASP A 46 -0.62 8.11 -9.74
N THR A 47 -1.66 7.64 -9.06
CA THR A 47 -1.65 7.40 -7.61
C THR A 47 -0.56 6.39 -7.23
N TYR A 48 -0.37 5.32 -8.02
CA TYR A 48 0.71 4.36 -7.79
C TYR A 48 2.10 5.02 -7.87
N TYR A 49 2.36 5.84 -8.89
CA TYR A 49 3.65 6.53 -9.01
C TYR A 49 3.88 7.53 -7.89
N ALA A 50 2.86 8.30 -7.50
CA ALA A 50 2.94 9.22 -6.37
C ALA A 50 3.26 8.48 -5.06
N LEU A 51 2.58 7.36 -4.80
CA LEU A 51 2.87 6.48 -3.66
C LEU A 51 4.28 5.92 -3.74
N ARG A 52 4.72 5.44 -4.91
CA ARG A 52 6.07 4.89 -5.09
C ARG A 52 7.14 5.92 -4.76
N THR A 53 7.04 7.14 -5.28
CA THR A 53 8.01 8.21 -5.00
C THR A 53 8.10 8.50 -3.51
N ALA A 54 6.97 8.61 -2.82
CA ALA A 54 6.99 8.86 -1.38
C ALA A 54 7.50 7.66 -0.56
N LEU A 55 7.29 6.42 -1.03
CA LEU A 55 7.86 5.22 -0.42
C LEU A 55 9.36 5.04 -0.72
N ASP A 56 9.87 5.57 -1.83
CA ASP A 56 11.32 5.60 -2.11
C ASP A 56 12.05 6.48 -1.09
N ASP A 57 11.48 7.62 -0.74
CA ASP A 57 12.03 8.47 0.32
C ASP A 57 11.94 7.78 1.70
N ALA A 58 10.85 7.07 1.97
CA ALA A 58 10.74 6.26 3.18
C ALA A 58 11.77 5.12 3.22
N THR A 59 12.01 4.44 2.09
CA THR A 59 13.00 3.36 1.94
C THR A 59 14.39 3.82 2.38
N ARG A 60 14.79 5.05 2.00
CA ARG A 60 16.06 5.65 2.43
C ARG A 60 16.15 5.84 3.94
N MET A 61 15.03 6.14 4.60
CA MET A 61 14.96 6.35 6.05
C MET A 61 15.00 5.03 6.83
N TYR A 62 14.31 3.99 6.34
CA TYR A 62 14.21 2.70 7.03
C TYR A 62 15.37 1.73 6.73
N GLY A 63 16.14 1.99 5.66
CA GLY A 63 17.31 1.17 5.30
C GLY A 63 16.96 -0.20 4.72
N VAL A 64 15.68 -0.45 4.41
CA VAL A 64 15.17 -1.67 3.78
C VAL A 64 14.23 -1.33 2.62
N PRO A 65 14.22 -2.10 1.53
CA PRO A 65 13.28 -1.91 0.43
C PRO A 65 11.82 -1.95 0.89
N ILE A 66 11.00 -1.05 0.36
CA ILE A 66 9.54 -1.12 0.49
C ILE A 66 8.96 -1.56 -0.85
N HIS A 67 8.22 -2.66 -0.87
CA HIS A 67 7.49 -3.14 -2.04
C HIS A 67 6.05 -2.62 -2.00
N LEU A 68 5.58 -2.12 -3.13
CA LEU A 68 4.23 -1.59 -3.29
C LEU A 68 3.45 -2.48 -4.26
N THR A 69 2.34 -3.03 -3.78
CA THR A 69 1.33 -3.70 -4.62
C THR A 69 0.10 -2.81 -4.66
N ALA A 70 -0.45 -2.55 -5.85
CA ALA A 70 -1.69 -1.79 -6.01
C ALA A 70 -2.76 -2.69 -6.64
N LEU A 71 -3.97 -2.63 -6.09
CA LEU A 71 -5.16 -3.27 -6.64
C LEU A 71 -6.27 -2.24 -6.76
N THR A 72 -7.10 -2.38 -7.79
CA THR A 72 -8.41 -1.72 -7.81
C THR A 72 -9.33 -2.31 -6.74
N ALA A 73 -10.37 -1.58 -6.34
CA ALA A 73 -11.39 -2.09 -5.43
C ALA A 73 -12.02 -3.42 -5.92
N ALA A 74 -12.22 -3.56 -7.23
CA ALA A 74 -12.75 -4.77 -7.84
C ALA A 74 -11.78 -5.96 -7.73
N GLU A 75 -10.49 -5.75 -8.02
CA GLU A 75 -9.47 -6.79 -7.84
C GLU A 75 -9.33 -7.18 -6.38
N PHE A 76 -9.30 -6.21 -5.46
CA PHE A 76 -9.22 -6.49 -4.03
C PHE A 76 -10.39 -7.36 -3.54
N ALA A 77 -11.61 -7.09 -4.02
CA ALA A 77 -12.79 -7.88 -3.69
C ALA A 77 -12.68 -9.36 -4.12
N SER A 78 -11.92 -9.65 -5.18
CA SER A 78 -11.67 -11.02 -5.65
C SER A 78 -10.64 -11.80 -4.82
N ARG A 79 -9.98 -11.14 -3.86
CA ARG A 79 -8.95 -11.71 -2.97
C ARG A 79 -7.83 -12.46 -3.73
N PRO A 80 -7.09 -11.80 -4.63
CA PRO A 80 -6.20 -12.48 -5.57
C PRO A 80 -4.86 -12.90 -4.96
N LEU A 81 -4.44 -12.30 -3.85
CA LEU A 81 -3.16 -12.58 -3.22
C LEU A 81 -3.27 -13.75 -2.23
N ARG A 82 -2.20 -14.54 -2.10
CA ARG A 82 -2.14 -15.64 -1.12
C ARG A 82 -2.21 -15.14 0.33
N CYS A 83 -1.80 -13.89 0.57
CA CYS A 83 -1.72 -13.27 1.88
C CYS A 83 -2.96 -12.43 2.26
N MET A 84 -4.07 -12.52 1.50
CA MET A 84 -5.27 -11.69 1.75
C MET A 84 -5.88 -11.87 3.14
N ASP A 85 -5.66 -13.01 3.80
CA ASP A 85 -6.14 -13.31 5.16
C ASP A 85 -5.21 -12.77 6.26
N ALA A 86 -4.01 -12.30 5.90
CA ALA A 86 -2.97 -11.83 6.81
C ALA A 86 -2.62 -10.34 6.58
N LEU A 87 -3.54 -9.59 5.98
CA LEU A 87 -3.38 -8.15 5.78
C LEU A 87 -3.58 -7.41 7.10
N MET A 88 -2.62 -6.57 7.47
CA MET A 88 -2.75 -5.68 8.62
C MET A 88 -3.15 -4.28 8.15
N PRO A 89 -4.26 -3.70 8.65
CA PRO A 89 -4.70 -2.38 8.22
C PRO A 89 -3.71 -1.30 8.66
N LEU A 90 -3.32 -0.45 7.73
CA LEU A 90 -2.48 0.74 7.99
C LEU A 90 -3.29 2.03 7.89
N TRP A 91 -4.24 2.08 6.95
CA TRP A 91 -5.10 3.23 6.72
C TRP A 91 -6.34 2.84 5.88
N SER A 92 -7.45 3.58 6.05
CA SER A 92 -8.62 3.49 5.16
C SER A 92 -9.30 4.84 5.00
N SER A 93 -9.85 5.10 3.82
CA SER A 93 -10.64 6.31 3.49
C SER A 93 -12.03 6.36 4.15
N LYS A 94 -12.45 5.26 4.80
CA LYS A 94 -13.70 5.23 5.58
C LYS A 94 -13.54 6.00 6.89
N ILE A 95 -14.40 7.03 7.03
CA ILE A 95 -14.95 7.56 8.28
C ILE A 95 -15.77 6.45 8.96
#